data_AF-K0C2L4-F1
#
_entry.id   AF-K0C2L4-F1
#
_cell.length_a   1.000
_cell.length_b   1.000
_cell.length_c   1.000
_cell.angle_alpha   90.00
_cell.angle_beta   90.00
_cell.angle_gamma   90.00
#
_symmetry.space_group_name_H-M   'P 1'
#
loop_
_entity.id
_entity.type
_entity.pdbx_description
1 polymer ?
#
loop_
_entity_poly.entity_id
_entity_poly.type
_entity_poly.pdbx_seq_one_letter_code
_entity_poly.pdbx_strand_id
1 'polypeptide(L)' 'MAWQELFAAMALVLVLEGIVPFISPDALRKTYQRLIEMDDKTIRMSGLLSMIAGVILLTLVR' A
#
# COMPACT_ATOMS: atom_id res chain seq x y z
N MET A 1 -3.52 3.75 24.95
CA MET A 1 -2.26 3.41 24.26
C MET A 1 -2.52 2.83 22.86
N ALA A 2 -3.20 1.69 22.70
CA ALA A 2 -3.45 1.09 21.37
C ALA A 2 -4.17 2.01 20.35
N TRP A 3 -5.06 2.89 20.82
CA TRP A 3 -5.80 3.81 19.93
C TRP A 3 -4.92 4.89 19.30
N GLN A 4 -3.86 5.33 20.00
CA GLN A 4 -2.90 6.30 19.46
C GLN A 4 -2.01 5.64 18.39
N GLU A 5 -1.59 4.40 18.60
CA GLU A 5 -0.82 3.63 17.61
C GLU A 5 -1.63 3.41 16.33
N LEU A 6 -2.93 3.11 16.47
CA LEU A 6 -3.84 2.96 15.32
C LEU A 6 -3.93 4.26 14.51
N PHE A 7 -4.17 5.39 15.19
CA PHE A 7 -4.23 6.69 14.50
C PHE A 7 -2.89 7.09 13.88
N ALA A 8 -1.76 6.79 14.54
CA ALA A 8 -0.44 7.03 13.98
C ALA A 8 -0.18 6.18 12.73
N ALA A 9 -0.52 4.89 12.75
CA ALA A 9 -0.42 4.00 11.60
C ALA A 9 -1.29 4.50 10.43
N MET A 10 -2.53 4.91 10.71
CA MET A 10 -3.41 5.50 9.70
C MET A 10 -2.85 6.82 9.12
N ALA A 11 -2.31 7.69 9.96
CA ALA A 11 -1.69 8.94 9.51
C ALA A 11 -0.48 8.67 8.61
N LEU A 12 0.36 7.70 8.95
CA LEU A 12 1.51 7.30 8.12
C LEU A 12 1.06 6.75 6.76
N VAL A 13 0.02 5.91 6.73
CA VAL A 13 -0.55 5.41 5.47
C VAL A 13 -1.04 6.56 4.59
N LEU A 14 -1.76 7.54 5.16
CA LEU A 14 -2.25 8.71 4.42
C LEU A 14 -1.11 9.58 3.87
N VAL A 15 -0.06 9.79 4.66
CA VAL A 15 1.13 10.53 4.21
C VAL A 15 1.80 9.79 3.06
N LEU A 16 2.02 8.47 3.19
CA LEU A 16 2.66 7.67 2.15
C LEU A 16 1.85 7.60 0.86
N GLU A 17 0.53 7.37 0.96
CA GLU A 17 -0.40 7.41 -0.18
C GLU A 17 -0.40 8.79 -0.86
N GLY A 18 -0.24 9.88 -0.11
CA GLY A 18 -0.22 11.24 -0.63
C GLY A 18 1.09 11.67 -1.30
N ILE A 19 2.22 11.02 -1.02
CA ILE A 19 3.53 11.41 -1.57
C ILE A 19 3.57 11.25 -3.09
N VAL A 20 3.13 10.10 -3.61
CA VAL A 20 3.16 9.80 -5.06
C VAL A 20 2.29 10.76 -5.88
N PRO A 21 1.00 11.00 -5.56
CA PRO A 21 0.18 11.97 -6.28
C PRO A 21 0.71 13.40 -6.17
N PHE A 22 1.36 13.76 -5.05
CA PHE A 22 1.93 15.10 -4.87
C PHE A 22 3.20 15.32 -5.70
N ILE A 23 4.12 14.34 -5.74
CA ILE A 23 5.38 14.45 -6.48
C ILE A 23 5.17 14.26 -7.99
N SER A 24 4.40 13.25 -8.39
CA SER A 24 4.21 12.91 -9.80
C SER A 24 2.83 12.30 -10.07
N PRO A 25 1.82 13.14 -10.34
CA PRO A 25 0.48 12.65 -10.69
C PRO A 25 0.49 11.82 -11.98
N ASP A 26 1.39 12.10 -12.92
CA ASP A 26 1.54 11.32 -14.15
C ASP A 26 2.08 9.91 -13.91
N ALA A 27 3.02 9.73 -12.98
CA ALA A 27 3.52 8.42 -12.61
C ALA A 27 2.41 7.56 -11.98
N LEU A 28 1.59 8.17 -11.13
CA LEU A 28 0.43 7.50 -10.53
C LEU A 28 -0.57 7.06 -11.61
N ARG A 29 -0.90 7.96 -12.55
CA ARG A 29 -1.85 7.69 -13.63
C ARG A 29 -1.39 6.54 -14.53
N LYS A 30 -0.10 6.50 -14.90
CA LYS A 30 0.51 5.39 -15.67
C LYS A 30 0.49 4.07 -14.89
N THR A 31 0.71 4.11 -13.58
CA THR A 31 0.67 2.91 -12.73
C THR A 31 -0.74 2.33 -12.70
N TYR A 32 -1.77 3.17 -12.52
CA TYR A 32 -3.16 2.70 -12.56
C TYR A 32 -3.58 2.17 -13.92
N GLN A 33 -3.15 2.80 -15.02
CA GLN A 33 -3.42 2.28 -16.37
C GLN A 33 -2.85 0.86 -16.53
N ARG A 34 -1.62 0.62 -16.08
CA ARG A 34 -1.03 -0.73 -16.08
C ARG A 34 -1.82 -1.70 -15.21
N LEU A 35 -2.28 -1.27 -14.03
CA LEU A 35 -3.10 -2.13 -13.16
C LEU A 35 -4.41 -2.54 -13.84
N ILE A 36 -5.06 -1.64 -14.57
CA ILE A 36 -6.32 -1.94 -15.28
C ILE A 36 -6.11 -2.95 -16.41
N GLU A 37 -4.93 -2.95 -17.03
CA GLU A 37 -4.56 -3.91 -18.08
C GLU A 37 -4.16 -5.29 -17.54
N MET A 38 -3.96 -5.43 -16.21
CA MET A 38 -3.58 -6.70 -15.59
C MET A 38 -4.80 -7.56 -15.27
N ASP A 39 -4.68 -8.88 -15.47
CA ASP A 39 -5.71 -9.83 -15.08
C ASP A 39 -5.99 -9.78 -13.56
N ASP A 40 -7.27 -9.89 -13.18
CA ASP A 40 -7.74 -9.92 -11.79
C ASP A 40 -6.98 -10.92 -10.92
N LYS A 41 -6.61 -12.08 -11.48
CA LYS A 41 -5.84 -13.11 -10.76
C LYS A 41 -4.47 -12.60 -10.34
N THR A 42 -3.80 -11.85 -11.20
CA THR A 42 -2.46 -11.30 -10.95
C THR A 42 -2.54 -10.19 -9.90
N ILE A 43 -3.54 -9.30 -9.99
CA ILE A 43 -3.78 -8.25 -8.99
C ILE A 43 -4.03 -8.90 -7.62
N ARG A 44 -4.91 -9.89 -7.54
CA ARG A 44 -5.20 -10.59 -6.28
C ARG A 44 -3.99 -11.32 -5.70
N MET A 45 -3.17 -11.96 -6.55
CA MET A 45 -1.96 -12.66 -6.10
C MET A 45 -0.91 -11.67 -5.56
N SER A 46 -0.73 -10.53 -6.24
CA SER A 46 0.18 -9.47 -5.78
C SER A 46 -0.26 -8.90 -4.42
N GLY A 47 -1.56 -8.68 -4.25
CA GLY A 47 -2.14 -8.26 -2.97
C GLY A 47 -1.94 -9.31 -1.86
N LEU A 48 -2.13 -10.60 -2.18
CA LEU A 48 -1.90 -11.68 -1.22
C LEU A 48 -0.43 -11.75 -0.76
N LEU A 49 0.52 -11.66 -1.71
CA LEU A 49 1.94 -11.63 -1.41
C LEU A 49 2.29 -10.42 -0.52
N SER A 50 1.73 -9.24 -0.82
CA SER A 50 1.92 -8.03 0.00
C SER A 50 1.35 -8.19 1.41
N MET A 51 0.18 -8.80 1.57
CA MET A 51 -0.41 -9.07 2.89
C MET A 51 0.46 -10.02 3.70
N ILE A 52 0.93 -11.12 3.10
CA ILE A 52 1.81 -12.09 3.76
C ILE A 52 3.12 -11.43 4.19
N ALA A 53 3.74 -10.65 3.30
CA ALA A 53 4.96 -9.91 3.62
C ALA A 53 4.73 -8.92 4.78
N GLY A 54 3.58 -8.23 4.80
CA GLY A 54 3.19 -7.33 5.88
C GLY A 54 3.04 -8.05 7.23
N VAL A 55 2.41 -9.23 7.24
CA VAL A 55 2.29 -10.06 8.45
C VAL A 55 3.65 -10.51 8.95
N ILE A 56 4.51 -11.00 8.05
CA ILE A 56 5.88 -11.43 8.40
C ILE A 56 6.67 -10.26 9.00
N LEU A 57 6.65 -9.08 8.37
CA LEU A 57 7.31 -7.88 8.89
C LEU A 57 6.76 -7.48 10.27
N LEU A 58 5.44 -7.53 10.44
CA LEU A 58 4.81 -7.21 11.72
C LEU A 58 5.28 -8.18 12.83
N THR A 59 5.41 -9.48 12.54
CA THR A 59 5.91 -10.50 13.48
C THR A 59 7.42 -10.43 13.74
N LEU A 60 8.19 -9.81 12.83
CA LEU A 60 9.63 -9.61 13.05
C LEU A 60 9.92 -8.34 13.86
N VAL A 61 9.11 -7.31 13.69
CA VAL A 61 9.29 -6.00 14.35
C VAL A 61 8.60 -5.95 15.71
N ARG A 62 7.56 -6.76 15.93
CA ARG A 62 6.87 -6.94 17.22
C ARG A 62 7.02 -8.37 17.71
#